data_AF-A0A4R4Q2A4-F1
#
_entry.id   AF-A0A4R4Q2A4-F1
#
_cell.length_a   1.000
_cell.length_b   1.000
_cell.length_c   1.000
_cell.angle_alpha   90.00
_cell.angle_beta   90.00
_cell.angle_gamma   90.00
#
_symmetry.space_group_name_H-M   'P 1'
#
loop_
_entity.id
_entity.type
_entity.pdbx_description
1 polymer ?
#
loop_
_entity_poly.entity_id
_entity_poly.type
_entity_poly.pdbx_seq_one_letter_code
_entity_poly.pdbx_strand_id
1 'polypeptide(L)'
;MPRWLRNNALAVAMFGAFFVFLTLQSVFGWQSHNEELAEFGAAPLSWPAYLATGHFAEAVFENWESEFLQMGGYVLLTAYLIQRGSAESKSEDETERPEDDERRATAASPWPVRHGGLPLVIYRNSLSLALLLIFAGSFVGHLLGGTAQYNAEQALQSGAPPISSLQFLGTSDFWFQSMQNWQSEFLAVGTLVVLSIFLRQHSSPESKPVTRAHAETGA
;
A
#
# COMPACT_ATOMS: atom_id res chain seq x y z
N MET A 1 7.02 14.73 -27.34
CA MET A 1 7.18 14.41 -25.90
C MET A 1 8.66 14.22 -25.58
N PRO A 2 9.21 14.83 -24.51
CA PRO A 2 10.61 14.63 -24.13
C PRO A 2 10.92 13.14 -23.88
N ARG A 3 12.13 12.68 -24.23
CA ARG A 3 12.53 11.25 -24.08
C ARG A 3 12.39 10.75 -22.64
N TRP A 4 12.72 11.60 -21.67
CA TRP A 4 12.58 11.27 -20.25
C TRP A 4 11.12 11.00 -19.87
N LEU A 5 10.19 11.87 -20.31
CA LEU A 5 8.77 11.70 -20.00
C LEU A 5 8.21 10.43 -20.65
N ARG A 6 8.64 10.09 -21.87
CA ARG A 6 8.23 8.83 -22.51
C ARG A 6 8.72 7.60 -21.75
N ASN A 7 9.95 7.64 -21.25
CA ASN A 7 10.54 6.51 -20.52
C ASN A 7 10.00 6.38 -19.08
N ASN A 8 9.34 7.40 -18.54
CA ASN A 8 8.82 7.42 -17.16
C ASN A 8 7.31 7.73 -17.11
N ALA A 9 6.60 7.58 -18.23
CA ALA A 9 5.22 8.05 -18.35
C ALA A 9 4.28 7.40 -17.33
N LEU A 10 4.44 6.09 -17.08
CA LEU A 10 3.66 5.38 -16.07
C LEU A 10 3.89 5.95 -14.66
N ALA A 11 5.16 6.10 -14.25
CA ALA A 11 5.48 6.66 -12.94
C ALA A 11 4.98 8.11 -12.79
N VAL A 12 5.18 8.95 -13.82
CA VAL A 12 4.69 10.34 -13.80
C VAL A 12 3.16 10.39 -13.73
N ALA A 13 2.46 9.51 -14.46
CA ALA A 13 1.00 9.43 -14.40
C ALA A 13 0.51 9.01 -13.01
N MET A 14 1.09 7.94 -12.44
CA MET A 14 0.70 7.42 -11.13
C MET A 14 0.98 8.41 -10.00
N PHE A 15 2.21 8.94 -9.91
CA PHE A 15 2.54 9.93 -8.88
C PHE A 15 1.84 11.27 -9.10
N GLY A 16 1.62 11.68 -10.36
CA GLY A 16 0.84 12.87 -10.68
C GLY A 16 -0.60 12.75 -10.20
N ALA A 17 -1.27 11.62 -10.48
CA ALA A 17 -2.60 11.34 -9.98
C ALA A 17 -2.63 11.30 -8.44
N PHE A 18 -1.65 10.64 -7.81
CA PHE A 18 -1.51 10.62 -6.36
C PHE A 18 -1.43 12.03 -5.76
N PHE A 19 -0.58 12.92 -6.27
CA PHE A 19 -0.49 14.29 -5.72
C PHE A 19 -1.79 15.08 -5.94
N VAL A 20 -2.47 14.88 -7.06
CA VAL A 20 -3.79 15.49 -7.31
C VAL A 20 -4.79 15.00 -6.27
N PHE A 21 -4.90 13.69 -6.07
CA PHE A 21 -5.88 13.13 -5.13
C PHE A 21 -5.53 13.41 -3.67
N LEU A 22 -4.26 13.41 -3.28
CA LEU A 22 -3.83 13.84 -1.94
C LEU A 22 -4.18 15.31 -1.67
N THR A 23 -4.00 16.18 -2.67
CA THR A 23 -4.40 17.60 -2.57
C THR A 23 -5.91 17.70 -2.39
N LEU A 24 -6.70 16.99 -3.22
CA LEU A 24 -8.15 16.99 -3.13
C LEU A 24 -8.65 16.43 -1.79
N GLN A 25 -8.09 15.30 -1.33
CA GLN A 25 -8.36 14.72 -0.02
C GLN A 25 -8.10 15.74 1.09
N SER A 26 -6.99 16.48 1.02
CA SER A 26 -6.69 17.51 2.04
C SER A 26 -7.69 18.68 2.04
N VAL A 27 -8.23 19.06 0.88
CA VAL A 27 -9.20 20.16 0.76
C VAL A 27 -10.58 19.72 1.21
N PHE A 28 -11.03 18.54 0.78
CA PHE A 28 -12.35 18.03 1.16
C PHE A 28 -12.38 17.56 2.62
N GLY A 29 -11.30 16.92 3.09
CA GLY A 29 -11.14 16.59 4.50
C GLY A 29 -11.12 17.82 5.39
N TRP A 30 -10.49 18.92 4.95
CA TRP A 30 -10.55 20.20 5.66
C TRP A 30 -11.97 20.75 5.79
N GLN A 31 -12.76 20.67 4.71
CA GLN A 31 -14.15 21.12 4.71
C GLN A 31 -15.01 20.25 5.64
N SER A 32 -14.94 18.92 5.49
CA SER A 32 -15.65 17.95 6.34
C SER A 32 -15.34 18.17 7.83
N HIS A 33 -14.06 18.31 8.17
CA HIS A 33 -13.66 18.51 9.55
C HIS A 33 -14.14 19.86 10.12
N ASN A 34 -14.18 20.92 9.32
CA ASN A 34 -14.74 22.19 9.75
C ASN A 34 -16.27 22.14 9.95
N GLU A 35 -16.97 21.30 9.20
CA GLU A 35 -18.41 21.05 9.40
C GLU A 35 -18.62 20.34 10.74
N GLU A 36 -17.85 19.30 11.05
CA GLU A 36 -17.86 18.63 12.37
C GLU A 36 -17.57 19.60 13.51
N LEU A 37 -16.53 20.42 13.38
CA LEU A 37 -16.19 21.44 14.40
C LEU A 37 -17.36 22.40 14.62
N ALA A 38 -18.07 22.80 13.55
CA ALA A 38 -19.22 23.68 13.66
C ALA A 38 -20.40 23.04 14.41
N GLU A 39 -20.61 21.72 14.29
CA GLU A 39 -21.62 20.98 15.05
C GLU A 39 -21.39 21.06 16.56
N PHE A 40 -20.12 21.08 16.98
CA PHE A 40 -19.72 21.26 18.38
C PHE A 40 -19.51 22.74 18.78
N GLY A 41 -19.81 23.69 17.88
CA GLY A 41 -19.63 25.13 18.12
C GLY A 41 -18.17 25.57 18.22
N ALA A 42 -17.22 24.75 17.75
CA ALA A 42 -15.81 25.06 17.71
C ALA A 42 -15.46 25.98 16.53
N ALA A 43 -14.37 26.73 16.68
CA ALA A 43 -13.90 27.63 15.63
C ALA A 43 -13.32 26.83 14.44
N PRO A 44 -13.62 27.23 13.19
CA PRO A 44 -13.07 26.54 12.03
C PRO A 44 -11.56 26.73 11.93
N LEU A 45 -10.88 25.72 11.42
CA LEU A 45 -9.46 25.76 11.11
C LEU A 45 -9.22 26.35 9.72
N SER A 46 -8.06 26.97 9.55
CA SER A 46 -7.51 27.25 8.22
C SER A 46 -6.95 25.97 7.59
N TRP A 47 -6.89 25.89 6.25
CA TRP A 47 -6.37 24.70 5.57
C TRP A 47 -4.94 24.32 6.01
N PRO A 48 -3.96 25.24 6.15
CA PRO A 48 -2.64 24.88 6.67
C PRO A 48 -2.65 24.35 8.11
N ALA A 49 -3.54 24.86 8.97
CA ALA A 49 -3.70 24.34 10.33
C ALA A 49 -4.31 22.93 10.33
N TYR A 50 -5.24 22.66 9.42
CA TYR A 50 -5.84 21.34 9.22
C TYR A 50 -4.81 20.27 8.83
N LEU A 51 -3.82 20.59 7.99
CA LEU A 51 -2.78 19.62 7.60
C LEU A 51 -1.94 19.09 8.77
N ALA A 52 -1.98 19.75 9.93
CA ALA A 52 -1.28 19.34 11.14
C ALA A 52 -2.18 18.59 12.15
N THR A 53 -3.43 18.28 11.80
CA THR A 53 -4.37 17.60 12.70
C THR A 53 -4.25 16.08 12.64
N GLY A 54 -4.79 15.43 13.68
CA GLY A 54 -5.01 13.99 13.69
C GLY A 54 -5.89 13.55 12.52
N HIS A 55 -7.02 14.25 12.29
CA HIS A 55 -7.95 13.96 11.19
C HIS A 55 -7.26 13.82 9.83
N PHE A 56 -6.32 14.71 9.48
CA PHE A 56 -5.63 14.61 8.20
C PHE A 56 -4.63 13.43 8.19
N ALA A 57 -3.81 13.33 9.24
CA ALA A 57 -2.77 12.32 9.33
C ALA A 57 -3.35 10.90 9.37
N GLU A 58 -4.38 10.67 10.18
CA GLU A 58 -5.11 9.41 10.27
C GLU A 58 -5.64 8.98 8.91
N ALA A 59 -6.45 9.83 8.26
CA ALA A 59 -7.06 9.49 6.97
C ALA A 59 -6.02 9.20 5.86
N VAL A 60 -4.85 9.83 5.87
CA VAL A 60 -3.78 9.54 4.90
C VAL A 60 -3.10 8.21 5.23
N PHE A 61 -2.67 8.04 6.47
CA PHE A 61 -1.86 6.89 6.84
C PHE A 61 -2.66 5.60 7.03
N GLU A 62 -3.93 5.67 7.42
CA GLU A 62 -4.85 4.54 7.47
C GLU A 62 -4.97 3.87 6.08
N ASN A 63 -5.12 4.68 5.02
CA ASN A 63 -5.14 4.19 3.64
C ASN A 63 -3.78 3.66 3.18
N TRP A 64 -2.68 4.37 3.49
CA TRP A 64 -1.36 3.91 3.08
C TRP A 64 -0.98 2.60 3.79
N GLU A 65 -1.37 2.45 5.05
CA GLU A 65 -1.15 1.23 5.81
C GLU A 65 -1.75 0.01 5.08
N SER A 66 -3.03 0.07 4.69
CA SER A 66 -3.70 -1.05 4.02
C SER A 66 -3.09 -1.37 2.66
N GLU A 67 -2.81 -0.34 1.86
CA GLU A 67 -2.24 -0.45 0.51
C GLU A 67 -0.85 -1.11 0.53
N PHE A 68 0.04 -0.67 1.42
CA PHE A 68 1.39 -1.25 1.50
C PHE A 68 1.40 -2.62 2.18
N LEU A 69 0.48 -2.88 3.12
CA LEU A 69 0.28 -4.23 3.65
C LEU A 69 -0.17 -5.18 2.55
N GLN A 70 -1.16 -4.79 1.76
CA GLN A 70 -1.66 -5.56 0.64
C GLN A 70 -0.56 -5.81 -0.39
N MET A 71 0.13 -4.77 -0.85
CA MET A 71 1.16 -4.89 -1.89
C MET A 71 2.34 -5.76 -1.41
N GLY A 72 2.82 -5.52 -0.19
CA GLY A 72 3.89 -6.33 0.42
C GLY A 72 3.45 -7.77 0.65
N GLY A 73 2.24 -7.96 1.18
CA GLY A 73 1.63 -9.27 1.37
C GLY A 73 1.49 -10.01 0.05
N TYR A 74 1.01 -9.35 -1.00
CA TYR A 74 0.84 -9.94 -2.32
C TYR A 74 2.17 -10.39 -2.92
N VAL A 75 3.21 -9.55 -2.90
CA VAL A 75 4.56 -9.89 -3.37
C VAL A 75 5.11 -11.13 -2.65
N LEU A 76 4.94 -11.22 -1.33
CA LEU A 76 5.41 -12.38 -0.57
C LEU A 76 4.56 -13.62 -0.84
N LEU A 77 3.23 -13.48 -0.82
CA LEU A 77 2.31 -14.60 -1.01
C LEU A 77 2.47 -15.21 -2.41
N THR A 78 2.65 -14.42 -3.47
CA THR A 78 2.88 -14.95 -4.83
C THR A 78 4.25 -15.59 -5.00
N ALA A 79 5.25 -15.21 -4.20
CA ALA A 79 6.55 -15.87 -4.17
C ALA A 79 6.48 -17.27 -3.52
N TYR A 80 5.60 -17.48 -2.53
CA TYR A 80 5.52 -18.73 -1.76
C TYR A 80 4.34 -19.64 -2.11
N LEU A 81 3.19 -19.08 -2.48
CA LEU A 81 1.96 -19.81 -2.77
C LEU A 81 1.75 -19.97 -4.28
N ILE A 82 1.05 -21.03 -4.65
CA ILE A 82 0.71 -21.34 -6.04
C ILE A 82 -0.80 -21.28 -6.20
N GLN A 83 -1.27 -20.58 -7.23
CA GLN A 83 -2.65 -20.57 -7.66
C GLN A 83 -2.74 -21.05 -9.11
N ARG A 84 -3.13 -22.30 -9.30
CA ARG A 84 -3.25 -22.89 -10.65
C ARG A 84 -4.11 -22.02 -11.56
N GLY A 85 -3.59 -21.72 -12.73
CA GLY A 85 -4.21 -20.91 -13.78
C GLY A 85 -4.00 -19.41 -13.65
N SER A 86 -3.45 -18.91 -12.54
CA SER A 86 -3.21 -17.47 -12.33
C SER A 86 -2.05 -16.97 -13.20
N ALA A 87 -2.17 -15.71 -13.67
CA ALA A 87 -1.06 -14.98 -14.30
C ALA A 87 0.00 -14.53 -13.28
N GLU A 88 -0.32 -14.57 -11.99
CA GLU A 88 0.42 -13.84 -10.96
C GLU A 88 1.19 -14.75 -9.99
N SER A 89 0.95 -16.06 -10.06
CA SER A 89 1.65 -17.05 -9.22
C SER A 89 2.66 -17.85 -10.03
N LYS A 90 3.70 -18.34 -9.36
CA LYS A 90 4.65 -19.28 -9.95
C LYS A 90 3.99 -20.57 -10.43
N SER A 91 4.60 -21.23 -11.42
CA SER A 91 4.15 -22.53 -11.92
C SER A 91 4.40 -23.67 -10.91
N GLU A 92 3.62 -24.74 -11.02
CA GLU A 92 3.68 -25.90 -10.10
C GLU A 92 5.04 -26.60 -10.08
N ASP A 93 5.77 -26.56 -11.20
CA ASP A 93 7.03 -27.28 -11.39
C ASP A 93 8.28 -26.44 -11.00
N GLU A 94 8.11 -25.19 -10.57
CA GLU A 94 9.22 -24.28 -10.24
C GLU A 94 9.18 -23.84 -8.77
N THR A 95 10.14 -24.32 -8.00
CA THR A 95 10.35 -23.87 -6.60
C THR A 95 10.92 -22.45 -6.55
N GLU A 96 11.79 -22.12 -7.51
CA GLU A 96 12.44 -20.81 -7.73
C GLU A 96 12.49 -20.52 -9.23
N ARG A 97 12.44 -19.25 -9.63
CA ARG A 97 12.60 -18.87 -11.03
C ARG A 97 14.05 -19.15 -11.46
N PRO A 98 14.29 -19.83 -12.59
CA PRO A 98 15.66 -20.11 -13.05
C PRO A 98 16.51 -18.86 -13.27
N GLU A 99 15.89 -17.70 -13.50
CA GLU A 99 16.56 -16.41 -13.68
C GLU A 99 17.12 -15.80 -12.39
N ASP A 100 16.62 -16.25 -11.22
CA ASP A 100 17.08 -15.76 -9.91
C ASP A 100 18.38 -16.43 -9.45
N ASP A 101 18.94 -17.39 -10.21
CA ASP A 101 20.21 -18.07 -9.88
C ASP A 101 21.42 -17.11 -9.97
N GLU A 102 21.90 -16.69 -8.80
CA GLU A 102 23.06 -15.78 -8.64
C GLU A 102 24.34 -16.27 -9.33
N ARG A 103 24.49 -17.58 -9.58
CA ARG A 103 25.63 -18.14 -10.31
C ARG A 103 25.65 -17.73 -11.78
N ARG A 104 24.51 -17.24 -12.31
CA ARG A 104 24.37 -16.71 -13.67
C ARG A 104 24.71 -15.22 -13.77
N ALA A 105 25.19 -14.59 -12.69
CA ALA A 105 25.54 -13.18 -12.68
C ALA A 105 26.59 -12.83 -13.75
N THR A 106 26.38 -11.71 -14.42
CA THR A 106 27.28 -11.18 -15.45
C THR A 106 27.96 -9.90 -14.96
N ALA A 107 28.89 -9.36 -15.75
CA ALA A 107 29.50 -8.06 -15.47
C ALA A 107 28.47 -6.90 -15.43
N ALA A 108 27.33 -7.06 -16.12
CA ALA A 108 26.24 -6.10 -16.11
C ALA A 108 25.29 -6.26 -14.90
N SER A 109 25.33 -7.41 -14.21
CA SER A 109 24.49 -7.66 -13.04
C SER A 109 24.83 -6.68 -11.90
N PRO A 110 23.86 -6.30 -11.04
CA PRO A 110 24.10 -5.39 -9.92
C PRO A 110 25.24 -5.85 -9.00
N TRP A 111 25.97 -4.90 -8.40
CA TRP A 111 27.14 -5.20 -7.57
C TRP A 111 26.87 -6.18 -6.40
N PRO A 112 25.71 -6.16 -5.71
CA PRO A 112 25.46 -7.07 -4.60
C PRO A 112 25.43 -8.52 -5.07
N VAL A 113 24.85 -8.76 -6.25
CA VAL A 113 24.79 -10.09 -6.87
C VAL A 113 26.19 -10.60 -7.22
N ARG A 114 27.07 -9.73 -7.68
CA ARG A 114 28.46 -10.10 -8.02
C ARG A 114 29.34 -10.34 -6.79
N HIS A 115 29.04 -9.71 -5.65
CA HIS A 115 29.82 -9.86 -4.42
C HIS A 115 29.34 -11.03 -3.55
N GLY A 116 28.05 -11.35 -3.59
CA GLY A 116 27.46 -12.35 -2.71
C GLY A 116 27.37 -11.88 -1.26
N GLY A 117 27.19 -12.84 -0.33
CA GLY A 117 27.15 -12.58 1.10
C GLY A 117 25.98 -11.69 1.55
N LEU A 118 26.20 -10.87 2.59
CA LEU A 118 25.16 -10.03 3.17
C LEU A 118 24.55 -8.99 2.20
N PRO A 119 25.33 -8.28 1.35
CA PRO A 119 24.76 -7.36 0.37
C PRO A 119 23.76 -8.02 -0.58
N LEU A 120 24.07 -9.22 -1.07
CA LEU A 120 23.17 -10.00 -1.91
C LEU A 120 21.89 -10.36 -1.15
N VAL A 121 22.00 -10.82 0.11
CA VAL A 121 20.82 -11.19 0.92
C VAL A 121 19.89 -9.99 1.10
N ILE A 122 20.44 -8.81 1.36
CA ILE A 122 19.63 -7.58 1.47
C ILE A 122 19.04 -7.22 0.11
N TYR A 123 19.85 -7.24 -0.96
CA TYR A 123 19.41 -6.87 -2.30
C TYR A 123 18.29 -7.75 -2.84
N ARG A 124 18.40 -9.08 -2.70
CA ARG A 124 17.37 -10.01 -3.21
C ARG A 124 16.04 -9.92 -2.45
N ASN A 125 16.03 -9.35 -1.25
CA ASN A 125 14.84 -9.11 -0.44
C ASN A 125 14.44 -7.62 -0.39
N SER A 126 15.11 -6.75 -1.16
CA SER A 126 15.00 -5.30 -0.95
C SER A 126 13.61 -4.74 -1.24
N LEU A 127 12.87 -5.35 -2.18
CA LEU A 127 11.50 -4.94 -2.49
C LEU A 127 10.57 -5.18 -1.28
N SER A 128 10.57 -6.40 -0.75
CA SER A 128 9.77 -6.74 0.43
C SER A 128 10.19 -5.94 1.66
N LEU A 129 11.49 -5.71 1.85
CA LEU A 129 12.01 -4.86 2.93
C LEU A 129 11.54 -3.41 2.78
N ALA A 130 11.59 -2.85 1.56
CA ALA A 130 11.11 -1.49 1.31
C ALA A 130 9.61 -1.36 1.59
N LEU A 131 8.79 -2.29 1.09
CA LEU A 131 7.35 -2.32 1.34
C LEU A 131 7.03 -2.47 2.84
N LEU A 132 7.76 -3.33 3.54
CA LEU A 132 7.61 -3.50 5.00
C LEU A 132 7.96 -2.22 5.77
N LEU A 133 9.03 -1.52 5.37
CA LEU A 133 9.42 -0.26 6.01
C LEU A 133 8.41 0.85 5.76
N ILE A 134 7.86 0.94 4.55
CA ILE A 134 6.81 1.91 4.22
C ILE A 134 5.54 1.57 5.00
N PHE A 135 5.12 0.30 5.00
CA PHE A 135 3.99 -0.18 5.81
C PHE A 135 4.19 0.17 7.30
N ALA A 136 5.36 -0.12 7.87
CA ALA A 136 5.64 0.20 9.28
C ALA A 136 5.59 1.71 9.54
N GLY A 137 6.10 2.52 8.61
CA GLY A 137 5.99 3.98 8.68
C GLY A 137 4.54 4.46 8.63
N SER A 138 3.74 3.90 7.73
CA SER A 138 2.31 4.20 7.61
C SER A 138 1.53 3.75 8.84
N PHE A 139 1.77 2.55 9.35
CA PHE A 139 1.13 2.02 10.56
C PHE A 139 1.43 2.91 11.78
N VAL A 140 2.67 3.39 11.93
CA VAL A 140 3.03 4.36 12.98
C VAL A 140 2.34 5.71 12.74
N GLY A 141 2.29 6.18 11.49
CA GLY A 141 1.60 7.41 11.12
C GLY A 141 0.11 7.35 11.43
N HIS A 142 -0.54 6.24 11.11
CA HIS A 142 -1.94 5.97 11.40
C HIS A 142 -2.18 5.91 12.90
N LEU A 143 -1.34 5.18 13.64
CA LEU A 143 -1.43 5.10 15.10
C LEU A 143 -1.31 6.48 15.77
N LEU A 144 -0.33 7.30 15.37
CA LEU A 144 -0.13 8.63 15.94
C LEU A 144 -1.23 9.62 15.53
N GLY A 145 -1.59 9.62 14.25
CA GLY A 145 -2.67 10.44 13.70
C GLY A 145 -4.01 10.12 14.33
N GLY A 146 -4.37 8.84 14.38
CA GLY A 146 -5.61 8.36 14.99
C GLY A 146 -5.65 8.55 16.50
N THR A 147 -4.52 8.41 17.22
CA THR A 147 -4.49 8.79 18.65
C THR A 147 -4.83 10.27 18.82
N ALA A 148 -4.25 11.14 17.98
CA ALA A 148 -4.50 12.57 18.04
C ALA A 148 -5.96 12.90 17.68
N GLN A 149 -6.52 12.25 16.67
CA GLN A 149 -7.91 12.44 16.26
C GLN A 149 -8.89 11.94 17.32
N TYR A 150 -8.72 10.71 17.78
CA TYR A 150 -9.52 10.11 18.84
C TYR A 150 -9.55 11.00 20.09
N ASN A 151 -8.39 11.50 20.53
CA ASN A 151 -8.33 12.41 21.68
C ASN A 151 -9.05 13.74 21.42
N ALA A 152 -8.94 14.31 20.21
CA ALA A 152 -9.62 15.54 19.86
C ALA A 152 -11.15 15.36 19.87
N GLU A 153 -11.65 14.27 19.28
CA GLU A 153 -13.07 13.93 19.28
C GLU A 153 -13.61 13.67 20.68
N GLN A 154 -12.93 12.86 21.48
CA GLN A 154 -13.35 12.54 22.85
C GLN A 154 -13.38 13.79 23.74
N ALA A 155 -12.42 14.71 23.55
CA ALA A 155 -12.39 15.99 24.25
C ALA A 155 -13.58 16.88 23.85
N LEU A 156 -13.94 16.93 22.56
CA LEU A 156 -15.08 17.71 22.06
C LEU A 156 -16.43 17.13 22.50
N GLN A 157 -16.59 15.80 22.44
CA GLN A 157 -17.86 15.13 22.69
C GLN A 157 -18.18 15.00 24.19
N SER A 158 -17.18 14.66 25.01
CA SER A 158 -17.40 14.28 26.41
C SER A 158 -16.47 14.97 27.40
N GLY A 159 -15.50 15.76 26.93
CA GLY A 159 -14.46 16.34 27.78
C GLY A 159 -13.53 15.30 28.41
N ALA A 160 -13.46 14.10 27.83
CA ALA A 160 -12.64 13.02 28.37
C ALA A 160 -11.14 13.37 28.30
N PRO A 161 -10.34 12.88 29.27
CA PRO A 161 -8.89 13.07 29.23
C PRO A 161 -8.26 12.29 28.07
N PRO A 162 -7.15 12.77 27.50
CA PRO A 162 -6.49 12.10 26.39
C PRO A 162 -5.89 10.76 26.81
N ILE A 163 -5.89 9.80 25.88
CA ILE A 163 -5.21 8.52 26.01
C ILE A 163 -3.89 8.53 25.24
N SER A 164 -2.97 7.64 25.65
CA SER A 164 -1.71 7.40 24.94
C SER A 164 -1.90 6.56 23.68
N SER A 165 -0.95 6.60 22.75
CA SER A 165 -1.00 5.75 21.54
C SER A 165 -0.99 4.25 21.85
N LEU A 166 -0.32 3.82 22.93
CA LEU A 166 -0.37 2.42 23.34
C LEU A 166 -1.77 1.99 23.80
N GLN A 167 -2.51 2.90 24.45
CA GLN A 167 -3.90 2.66 24.82
C GLN A 167 -4.80 2.66 23.58
N PHE A 168 -4.61 3.61 22.67
CA PHE A 168 -5.38 3.68 21.42
C PHE A 168 -5.20 2.43 20.55
N LEU A 169 -3.97 1.90 20.45
CA LEU A 169 -3.68 0.62 19.77
C LEU A 169 -4.48 -0.57 20.35
N GLY A 170 -4.88 -0.50 21.63
CA GLY A 170 -5.70 -1.50 22.29
C GLY A 170 -7.21 -1.29 22.14
N THR A 171 -7.65 -0.22 21.47
CA THR A 171 -9.08 0.09 21.29
C THR A 171 -9.68 -0.66 20.11
N SER A 172 -11.00 -0.82 20.12
CA SER A 172 -11.73 -1.35 18.95
C SER A 172 -11.69 -0.38 17.77
N ASP A 173 -11.62 0.93 17.99
CA ASP A 173 -11.66 1.94 16.94
C ASP A 173 -10.45 1.83 16.00
N PHE A 174 -9.24 1.75 16.56
CA PHE A 174 -8.02 1.54 15.78
C PHE A 174 -8.11 0.28 14.90
N TRP A 175 -8.51 -0.85 15.48
CA TRP A 175 -8.60 -2.10 14.74
C TRP A 175 -9.78 -2.12 13.77
N PHE A 176 -10.88 -1.41 14.06
CA PHE A 176 -11.99 -1.28 13.12
C PHE A 176 -11.55 -0.56 11.84
N GLN A 177 -10.85 0.58 11.99
CA GLN A 177 -10.23 1.35 10.90
C GLN A 177 -9.26 0.49 10.06
N SER A 178 -8.33 -0.23 10.70
CA SER A 178 -7.42 -1.11 9.95
C SER A 178 -8.16 -2.28 9.28
N MET A 179 -9.03 -3.00 9.99
CA MET A 179 -9.68 -4.21 9.46
C MET A 179 -10.63 -3.92 8.31
N GLN A 180 -11.36 -2.79 8.32
CA GLN A 180 -12.27 -2.43 7.23
C GLN A 180 -11.53 -2.20 5.90
N ASN A 181 -10.33 -1.63 5.96
CA ASN A 181 -9.53 -1.36 4.75
C ASN A 181 -8.81 -2.63 4.31
N TRP A 182 -8.13 -3.31 5.23
CA TRP A 182 -7.37 -4.53 4.93
C TRP A 182 -8.25 -5.58 4.24
N GLN A 183 -9.48 -5.81 4.74
CA GLN A 183 -10.35 -6.79 4.09
C GLN A 183 -10.67 -6.42 2.63
N SER A 184 -10.88 -5.13 2.33
CA SER A 184 -11.21 -4.68 0.97
C SER A 184 -10.02 -4.80 0.02
N GLU A 185 -8.82 -4.47 0.50
CA GLU A 185 -7.60 -4.56 -0.29
C GLU A 185 -7.26 -6.00 -0.67
N PHE A 186 -7.37 -6.92 0.29
CA PHE A 186 -7.17 -8.34 0.02
C PHE A 186 -8.28 -8.93 -0.87
N LEU A 187 -9.52 -8.44 -0.76
CA LEU A 187 -10.61 -8.81 -1.67
C LEU A 187 -10.31 -8.36 -3.11
N ALA A 188 -9.85 -7.12 -3.31
CA ALA A 188 -9.56 -6.57 -4.63
C ALA A 188 -8.49 -7.40 -5.36
N VAL A 189 -7.40 -7.72 -4.65
CA VAL A 189 -6.28 -8.49 -5.21
C VAL A 189 -6.63 -9.96 -5.39
N GLY A 190 -7.33 -10.56 -4.43
CA GLY A 190 -7.86 -11.92 -4.58
C GLY A 190 -8.78 -12.02 -5.79
N THR A 191 -9.59 -10.99 -6.04
CA THR A 191 -10.43 -10.89 -7.24
C THR A 191 -9.58 -10.84 -8.50
N LEU A 192 -8.54 -10.01 -8.55
CA LEU A 192 -7.63 -9.95 -9.70
C LEU A 192 -6.97 -11.31 -9.97
N VAL A 193 -6.46 -11.97 -8.93
CA VAL A 193 -5.86 -13.32 -9.02
C VAL A 193 -6.82 -14.32 -9.68
N VAL A 194 -8.08 -14.38 -9.21
CA VAL A 194 -9.08 -15.30 -9.76
C VAL A 194 -9.53 -14.90 -11.16
N LEU A 195 -9.80 -13.62 -11.40
CA LEU A 195 -10.25 -13.12 -12.70
C LEU A 195 -9.18 -13.29 -13.78
N SER A 196 -7.89 -13.17 -13.44
CA SER A 196 -6.77 -13.35 -14.38
C SER A 196 -6.74 -14.76 -15.02
N ILE A 197 -7.36 -15.75 -14.37
CA ILE A 197 -7.50 -17.11 -14.88
C ILE A 197 -8.38 -17.10 -16.14
N PHE A 198 -9.52 -16.42 -16.07
CA PHE A 198 -10.62 -16.50 -17.04
C PHE A 198 -10.68 -15.32 -18.01
N LEU A 199 -10.35 -14.12 -17.54
CA LEU A 199 -10.46 -12.88 -18.30
C LEU A 199 -9.11 -12.48 -18.90
N ARG A 200 -9.16 -11.58 -19.90
CA ARG A 200 -8.00 -11.14 -20.67
C ARG A 200 -8.07 -9.64 -20.92
N GLN A 201 -6.99 -8.94 -20.62
CA GLN A 201 -6.76 -7.55 -21.05
C GLN A 201 -5.59 -7.55 -22.03
N HIS A 202 -5.85 -7.19 -23.29
CA HIS A 202 -4.82 -7.19 -24.33
C HIS A 202 -3.67 -6.24 -23.98
N SER A 203 -2.43 -6.75 -24.01
CA SER A 203 -1.19 -6.03 -23.69
C SER A 203 -1.06 -5.55 -22.23
N SER A 204 -1.75 -6.18 -21.29
CA SER A 204 -1.59 -5.94 -19.84
C SER A 204 -0.75 -7.06 -19.21
N PRO A 205 0.23 -6.74 -18.34
CA PRO A 205 0.95 -7.75 -17.58
C PRO A 205 0.10 -8.44 -16.50
N GLU A 206 -1.01 -7.81 -16.08
CA GLU A 206 -1.93 -8.32 -15.04
C GLU A 206 -2.90 -9.41 -15.54
N SER A 207 -2.76 -9.86 -16.79
CA SER A 207 -3.56 -10.97 -17.33
C SER A 207 -2.77 -11.79 -18.33
N LYS A 208 -3.14 -13.07 -18.49
CA LYS A 208 -2.47 -13.95 -19.46
C LYS A 208 -2.65 -13.45 -20.90
N PRO A 209 -1.72 -13.79 -21.83
CA PRO A 209 -1.95 -13.60 -23.25
C PRO A 209 -3.27 -14.22 -23.72
N VAL A 210 -3.93 -13.57 -24.69
CA VAL A 210 -5.25 -14.00 -25.20
C VAL A 210 -5.25 -15.42 -25.79
N THR A 211 -4.09 -15.91 -26.20
CA THR A 211 -3.89 -17.25 -26.78
C THR A 211 -3.63 -18.35 -25.75
N ARG A 212 -3.48 -18.00 -24.46
CA ARG A 212 -3.07 -18.94 -23.40
C ARG A 212 -4.29 -19.56 -22.71
N ALA A 213 -4.19 -20.86 -22.41
CA ALA A 213 -5.27 -21.63 -21.81
C ALA A 213 -5.57 -21.21 -20.37
N HIS A 214 -6.78 -21.48 -19.87
CA HIS A 214 -7.15 -21.16 -18.49
C HIS A 214 -6.33 -21.94 -17.45
N ALA A 215 -6.01 -23.21 -17.72
CA ALA A 215 -5.25 -24.06 -16.80
C ALA A 215 -3.76 -23.70 -16.70
N GLU A 216 -3.25 -22.91 -17.64
CA GLU A 216 -1.85 -22.53 -17.68
C GLU A 216 -1.56 -21.45 -16.62
N THR A 217 -0.55 -21.71 -15.79
CA THR A 217 -0.10 -20.88 -14.67
C THR A 217 1.24 -20.26 -15.00
N GLY A 218 1.47 -19.02 -14.57
CA GLY A 218 2.79 -18.39 -14.63
C GLY A 218 2.71 -16.91 -14.97
N ALA A 219 3.60 -16.16 -14.31
CA ALA A 219 3.96 -14.77 -14.61
C ALA A 219 5.08 -14.71 -15.66
#